data_AF-A0A7S1R435-F1
#
_entry.id   AF-A0A7S1R435-F1
#
_cell.length_a   1.000
_cell.length_b   1.000
_cell.length_c   1.000
_cell.angle_alpha   90.00
_cell.angle_beta   90.00
_cell.angle_gamma   90.00
#
_symmetry.space_group_name_H-M   'P 1'
#
loop_
_entity.id
_entity.type
_entity.pdbx_description
1 polymer ?
#
loop_
_entity_poly.entity_id
_entity_poly.type
_entity_poly.pdbx_seq_one_letter_code
_entity_poly.pdbx_strand_id
1 'polypeptide(L)'
;LVLQLLRHLGALRGLLLLLWCHPQRLAAMSCFSEMNFGWCEFNQVNPAEPPSCPNYTFSIADFQRKLEAHYNLGTAPPPLTEAYFLVRLHDDYKTNLVDMDCPTPLIFAYFLASELLLVAPSWTDETEGWRHYDEAMRLAKGASPFQQHLMIAAPPAWPFKKAMAQVQRAQALASESYERVQQGQGPRVDFVVAHCREPLDWLSA
;
A
#
# COMPACT_ATOMS: atom_id res chain seq x y z
N LEU A 1 60.99 7.20 11.69
CA LEU A 1 60.04 6.13 11.31
C LEU A 1 58.70 6.18 12.07
N VAL A 2 58.68 6.23 13.41
CA VAL A 2 57.44 6.17 14.22
C VAL A 2 56.46 7.34 13.94
N LEU A 3 56.97 8.54 13.67
CA LEU A 3 56.15 9.71 13.33
C LEU A 3 55.53 9.69 11.92
N GLN A 4 56.05 8.88 10.98
CA GLN A 4 55.43 8.70 9.66
C GLN A 4 54.28 7.68 9.71
N LEU A 5 54.37 6.66 10.57
CA LEU A 5 53.29 5.69 10.80
C LEU A 5 52.04 6.33 11.44
N LEU A 6 52.22 7.31 12.34
CA LEU A 6 51.10 8.00 12.98
C LEU A 6 50.33 8.95 12.04
N ARG A 7 50.96 9.50 10.99
CA ARG A 7 50.27 10.33 9.99
C ARG A 7 49.35 9.52 9.07
N HIS A 8 49.67 8.25 8.80
CA HIS A 8 48.79 7.39 8.00
C HIS A 8 47.60 6.84 8.80
N LEU A 9 47.73 6.68 10.13
CA LEU A 9 46.62 6.29 11.00
C LEU A 9 45.52 7.37 11.12
N GLY A 10 45.89 8.66 11.03
CA GLY A 10 44.94 9.77 11.04
C GLY A 10 44.05 9.82 9.80
N ALA A 11 44.60 9.49 8.62
CA ALA A 11 43.86 9.47 7.36
C ALA A 11 42.84 8.31 7.29
N LEU A 12 43.17 7.15 7.89
CA LEU A 12 42.25 6.01 7.98
C LEU A 12 41.03 6.29 8.89
N ARG A 13 41.19 7.10 9.94
CA ARG A 13 40.07 7.50 10.81
C ARG A 13 39.05 8.40 10.11
N GLY A 14 39.49 9.29 9.22
CA GLY A 14 38.60 10.14 8.42
C GLY A 14 37.78 9.35 7.39
N LEU A 15 38.38 8.34 6.75
CA LEU A 15 37.70 7.50 5.77
C LEU A 15 36.66 6.56 6.40
N LEU A 16 36.95 6.05 7.62
CA LEU A 16 36.02 5.20 8.38
C LEU A 16 34.80 5.98 8.92
N LEU A 17 34.93 7.27 9.21
CA LEU A 17 33.82 8.12 9.65
C LEU A 17 32.87 8.49 8.50
N LEU A 18 33.37 8.62 7.26
CA LEU A 18 32.53 8.82 6.08
C LEU A 18 31.73 7.57 5.68
N LEU A 19 32.22 6.38 6.01
CA LEU A 19 31.46 5.12 5.87
C LEU A 19 30.40 4.92 6.98
N TRP A 20 30.42 5.73 8.03
CA TRP A 20 29.42 5.73 9.11
C TRP A 20 28.35 6.83 8.95
N CYS A 21 28.47 7.70 7.93
CA CYS A 21 27.38 8.58 7.53
C CYS A 21 26.26 7.78 6.84
N HIS A 22 25.39 7.20 7.68
CA HIS A 22 24.04 6.72 7.36
C HIS A 22 23.91 5.69 6.22
N PRO A 23 24.22 4.40 6.48
CA PRO A 23 23.69 3.30 5.67
C PRO A 23 22.15 3.21 5.69
N GLN A 24 21.46 3.99 6.52
CA GLN A 24 20.00 3.97 6.65
C GLN A 24 19.23 4.71 5.54
N ARG A 25 19.88 5.46 4.65
CA ARG A 25 19.17 6.17 3.55
C ARG A 25 19.29 5.52 2.17
N LEU A 26 20.11 4.48 2.02
CA LEU A 26 20.10 3.61 0.85
C LEU A 26 19.23 2.37 1.11
N ALA A 27 18.05 2.58 1.69
CA ALA A 27 17.05 1.54 1.86
C ALA A 27 16.51 1.16 0.46
N ALA A 28 17.25 0.27 -0.20
CA ALA A 28 16.95 -0.53 -1.37
C ALA A 28 15.72 -0.09 -2.17
N MET A 29 15.92 0.85 -3.09
CA MET A 29 15.09 0.91 -4.29
C MET A 29 15.49 -0.28 -5.17
N SER A 30 14.80 -1.42 -5.02
CA SER A 30 14.96 -2.57 -5.93
C SER A 30 14.16 -2.40 -7.22
N CYS A 31 13.45 -1.28 -7.36
CA CYS A 31 12.58 -0.96 -8.46
C CYS A 31 12.88 0.43 -9.04
N PHE A 32 12.41 0.69 -10.26
CA PHE A 32 12.37 2.04 -10.82
C PHE A 32 11.69 3.03 -9.86
N SER A 33 12.27 4.21 -9.66
CA SER A 33 11.73 5.19 -8.72
C SER A 33 10.40 5.78 -9.18
N GLU A 34 10.20 5.84 -10.50
CA GLU A 34 9.04 6.46 -11.15
C GLU A 34 8.63 5.67 -12.39
N MET A 35 7.32 5.58 -12.61
CA MET A 35 6.71 5.05 -13.82
C MET A 35 5.67 6.03 -14.32
N ASN A 36 5.65 6.26 -15.63
CA ASN A 36 4.65 7.08 -16.27
C ASN A 36 3.73 6.18 -17.08
N PHE A 37 2.43 6.25 -16.80
CA PHE A 37 1.41 5.48 -17.47
C PHE A 37 0.47 6.45 -18.20
N GLY A 38 0.35 6.27 -19.51
CA GLY A 38 -0.78 6.81 -20.26
C GLY A 38 -1.88 5.77 -20.28
N TRP A 39 -3.00 6.07 -19.62
CA TRP A 39 -4.23 5.26 -19.72
C TRP A 39 -5.30 6.10 -20.40
N CYS A 40 -6.09 5.48 -21.27
CA CYS A 40 -7.25 6.10 -21.92
C CYS A 40 -8.56 5.54 -21.34
N GLU A 41 -9.35 6.38 -20.71
CA GLU A 41 -10.70 6.06 -20.27
C GLU A 41 -11.71 6.32 -21.39
N PHE A 42 -12.45 5.29 -21.76
CA PHE A 42 -13.57 5.41 -22.68
C PHE A 42 -14.82 5.82 -21.90
N ASN A 43 -15.55 6.81 -22.40
CA ASN A 43 -16.82 7.21 -21.81
C ASN A 43 -17.84 6.06 -22.00
N GLN A 44 -18.26 5.45 -20.90
CA GLN A 44 -19.23 4.34 -20.92
C GLN A 44 -20.63 4.79 -21.35
N VAL A 45 -20.96 6.08 -21.21
CA VAL A 45 -22.26 6.66 -21.57
C VAL A 45 -22.29 7.08 -23.04
N ASN A 46 -21.18 7.61 -23.56
CA ASN A 46 -21.06 8.04 -24.95
C ASN A 46 -19.80 7.47 -25.62
N PRO A 47 -19.87 6.26 -26.22
CA PRO A 47 -18.73 5.62 -26.87
C PRO A 47 -18.16 6.39 -28.08
N ALA A 48 -18.89 7.37 -28.61
CA ALA A 48 -18.45 8.21 -29.74
C ALA A 48 -17.56 9.38 -29.30
N GLU A 49 -17.49 9.68 -28.00
CA GLU A 49 -16.55 10.68 -27.49
C GLU A 49 -15.12 10.17 -27.55
N PRO A 50 -14.14 11.04 -27.90
CA PRO A 50 -12.74 10.66 -27.86
C PRO A 50 -12.36 10.25 -26.44
N PRO A 51 -11.57 9.17 -26.27
CA PRO A 51 -11.18 8.73 -24.95
C PRO A 51 -10.37 9.82 -24.23
N SER A 52 -10.66 9.99 -22.94
CA SER A 52 -9.87 10.87 -22.08
C SER A 52 -8.61 10.11 -21.68
N CYS A 53 -7.44 10.59 -22.11
CA CYS A 53 -6.16 9.92 -21.82
C CYS A 53 -5.33 10.75 -20.82
N PRO A 54 -5.69 10.77 -19.52
CA PRO A 54 -4.86 11.46 -18.54
C PRO A 54 -3.49 10.79 -18.42
N ASN A 55 -2.44 11.60 -18.34
CA ASN A 55 -1.11 11.13 -17.97
C ASN A 55 -1.06 10.93 -16.46
N TYR A 56 -0.99 9.67 -16.01
CA TYR A 56 -0.82 9.35 -14.61
C TYR A 56 0.63 9.00 -14.33
N THR A 57 1.28 9.81 -13.49
CA THR A 57 2.64 9.52 -13.03
C THR A 57 2.56 8.82 -11.68
N PHE A 58 3.07 7.60 -11.64
CA PHE A 58 3.15 6.80 -10.43
C PHE A 58 4.59 6.76 -9.92
N SER A 59 4.82 7.26 -8.71
CA SER A 59 6.13 7.14 -8.06
C SER A 59 6.12 6.01 -7.05
N ILE A 60 6.92 4.97 -7.29
CA ILE A 60 7.10 3.88 -6.30
C ILE A 60 7.70 4.45 -5.02
N ALA A 61 8.65 5.37 -5.12
CA ALA A 61 9.28 5.98 -3.96
C ALA A 61 8.24 6.72 -3.10
N ASP A 62 7.27 7.39 -3.73
CA ASP A 62 6.18 8.04 -3.00
C ASP A 62 5.23 7.03 -2.36
N PHE A 63 4.88 5.96 -3.09
CA PHE A 63 4.06 4.88 -2.56
C PHE A 63 4.73 4.19 -1.36
N GLN A 64 6.03 3.90 -1.43
CA GLN A 64 6.81 3.36 -0.32
C GLN A 64 6.77 4.25 0.91
N ARG A 65 7.00 5.57 0.75
CA ARG A 65 6.91 6.53 1.87
C ARG A 65 5.52 6.55 2.49
N LYS A 66 4.46 6.47 1.68
CA LYS A 66 3.08 6.40 2.16
C LYS A 66 2.80 5.10 2.90
N LEU A 67 3.31 3.96 2.41
CA LEU A 67 3.24 2.68 3.10
C LEU A 67 3.97 2.70 4.45
N GLU A 68 5.15 3.31 4.52
CA GLU A 68 5.88 3.51 5.78
C GLU A 68 5.07 4.39 6.75
N ALA A 69 4.58 5.53 6.28
CA ALA A 69 3.78 6.43 7.11
C ALA A 69 2.49 5.76 7.62
N HIS A 70 1.86 4.92 6.80
CA HIS A 70 0.66 4.18 7.16
C HIS A 70 0.94 3.00 8.10
N TYR A 71 1.73 2.01 7.67
CA TYR A 71 1.94 0.77 8.42
C TYR A 71 2.97 0.90 9.54
N ASN A 72 4.03 1.69 9.35
CA ASN A 72 5.11 1.78 10.34
C ASN A 72 4.86 2.87 11.38
N LEU A 73 4.47 4.06 10.92
CA LEU A 73 4.33 5.23 11.78
C LEU A 73 2.88 5.42 12.28
N GLY A 74 1.89 4.93 11.54
CA GLY A 74 0.47 5.18 11.84
C GLY A 74 0.10 6.66 11.74
N THR A 75 0.86 7.47 11.00
CA THR A 75 0.71 8.93 10.89
C THR A 75 -0.03 9.36 9.63
N ALA A 76 -0.31 8.44 8.71
CA ALA A 76 -0.94 8.74 7.43
C ALA A 76 -2.07 7.74 7.10
N PRO A 77 -3.08 8.17 6.32
CA PRO A 77 -4.10 7.28 5.80
C PRO A 77 -3.49 6.26 4.82
N PRO A 78 -4.20 5.14 4.56
CA PRO A 78 -3.77 4.16 3.56
C PRO A 78 -3.70 4.80 2.16
N PRO A 79 -2.64 4.53 1.35
CA PRO A 79 -2.51 5.06 -0.01
C PRO A 79 -3.41 4.30 -1.01
N LEU A 80 -4.73 4.48 -0.85
CA LEU A 80 -5.74 3.73 -1.61
C LEU A 80 -5.79 4.14 -3.09
N THR A 81 -5.45 5.39 -3.43
CA THR A 81 -5.42 5.85 -4.82
C THR A 81 -4.35 5.10 -5.62
N GLU A 82 -3.15 4.98 -5.06
CA GLU A 82 -2.04 4.23 -5.63
C GLU A 82 -2.34 2.74 -5.72
N ALA A 83 -2.90 2.17 -4.64
CA ALA A 83 -3.28 0.76 -4.61
C ALA A 83 -4.34 0.44 -5.67
N TYR A 84 -5.38 1.27 -5.76
CA TYR A 84 -6.42 1.15 -6.79
C TYR A 84 -5.83 1.17 -8.19
N PHE A 85 -4.95 2.15 -8.46
CA PHE A 85 -4.29 2.27 -9.75
C PHE A 85 -3.50 0.99 -10.11
N LEU A 86 -2.66 0.51 -9.19
CA LEU A 86 -1.84 -0.68 -9.39
C LEU A 86 -2.66 -1.96 -9.61
N VAL A 87 -3.74 -2.15 -8.84
CA VAL A 87 -4.63 -3.31 -8.97
C VAL A 87 -5.41 -3.29 -10.30
N ARG A 88 -5.70 -2.09 -10.82
CA ARG A 88 -6.45 -1.90 -12.07
C ARG A 88 -5.60 -1.92 -13.35
N LEU A 89 -4.28 -1.99 -13.23
CA LEU A 89 -3.39 -2.15 -14.39
C LEU A 89 -3.79 -3.38 -15.22
N HIS A 90 -3.63 -3.28 -16.54
CA HIS A 90 -3.74 -4.45 -17.43
C HIS A 90 -2.72 -5.52 -17.03
N ASP A 91 -3.06 -6.80 -17.23
CA ASP A 91 -2.24 -7.91 -16.75
C ASP A 91 -0.84 -7.95 -17.39
N ASP A 92 -0.69 -7.43 -18.61
CA ASP A 92 0.62 -7.28 -19.26
C ASP A 92 1.54 -6.35 -18.46
N TYR A 93 1.02 -5.24 -17.92
CA TYR A 93 1.82 -4.32 -17.10
C TYR A 93 2.15 -4.96 -15.75
N LYS A 94 1.21 -5.68 -15.14
CA LYS A 94 1.47 -6.41 -13.89
C LYS A 94 2.54 -7.47 -14.08
N THR A 95 2.46 -8.22 -15.18
CA THR A 95 3.44 -9.24 -15.55
C THR A 95 4.81 -8.62 -15.76
N ASN A 96 4.89 -7.50 -16.51
CA ASN A 96 6.14 -6.79 -16.71
C ASN A 96 6.76 -6.29 -15.39
N LEU A 97 5.96 -5.83 -14.42
CA LEU A 97 6.46 -5.47 -13.09
C LEU A 97 7.09 -6.66 -12.35
N VAL A 98 6.45 -7.84 -12.45
CA VAL A 98 6.96 -9.07 -11.84
C VAL A 98 8.24 -9.51 -12.56
N ASP A 99 8.26 -9.49 -13.89
CA ASP A 99 9.39 -9.92 -14.72
C ASP A 99 10.62 -9.02 -14.54
N MET A 100 10.41 -7.73 -14.27
CA MET A 100 11.47 -6.77 -13.93
C MET A 100 11.92 -6.84 -12.45
N ASP A 101 11.59 -7.92 -11.73
CA ASP A 101 11.89 -8.12 -10.31
C ASP A 101 11.37 -6.98 -9.40
N CYS A 102 10.21 -6.42 -9.76
CA CYS A 102 9.52 -5.39 -8.99
C CYS A 102 8.08 -5.78 -8.59
N PRO A 103 7.85 -6.95 -7.96
CA PRO A 103 6.51 -7.35 -7.55
C PRO A 103 6.00 -6.57 -6.32
N THR A 104 6.88 -5.95 -5.55
CA THR A 104 6.57 -5.42 -4.21
C THR A 104 5.48 -4.35 -4.19
N PRO A 105 5.46 -3.34 -5.09
CA PRO A 105 4.34 -2.41 -5.18
C PRO A 105 2.99 -3.10 -5.39
N LEU A 106 2.93 -4.12 -6.27
CA LEU A 106 1.70 -4.89 -6.52
C LEU A 106 1.27 -5.67 -5.28
N ILE A 107 2.20 -6.31 -4.58
CA ILE A 107 1.92 -7.05 -3.34
C ILE A 107 1.22 -6.15 -2.32
N PHE A 108 1.76 -4.95 -2.07
CA PHE A 108 1.15 -4.02 -1.11
C PHE A 108 -0.16 -3.40 -1.61
N ALA A 109 -0.28 -3.15 -2.92
CA ALA A 109 -1.54 -2.70 -3.50
C ALA A 109 -2.66 -3.74 -3.28
N TYR A 110 -2.34 -5.02 -3.46
CA TYR A 110 -3.28 -6.12 -3.18
C TYR A 110 -3.59 -6.28 -1.69
N PHE A 111 -2.61 -6.10 -0.78
CA PHE A 111 -2.91 -6.09 0.66
C PHE A 111 -3.84 -4.94 1.06
N LEU A 112 -3.60 -3.73 0.56
CA LEU A 112 -4.47 -2.57 0.83
C LEU A 112 -5.89 -2.77 0.27
N ALA A 113 -6.00 -3.31 -0.95
CA ALA A 113 -7.30 -3.64 -1.54
C ALA A 113 -8.04 -4.71 -0.72
N SER A 114 -7.32 -5.75 -0.28
CA SER A 114 -7.87 -6.80 0.57
C SER A 114 -8.34 -6.26 1.93
N GLU A 115 -7.50 -5.48 2.60
CA GLU A 115 -7.82 -4.83 3.88
C GLU A 115 -9.11 -4.01 3.77
N LEU A 116 -9.22 -3.18 2.72
CA LEU A 116 -10.39 -2.35 2.46
C LEU A 116 -11.64 -3.18 2.19
N LEU A 117 -11.55 -4.18 1.31
CA LEU A 117 -12.70 -4.98 0.88
C LEU A 117 -13.23 -5.91 1.97
N LEU A 118 -12.36 -6.39 2.85
CA LEU A 118 -12.76 -7.21 3.99
C LEU A 118 -13.53 -6.40 5.05
N VAL A 119 -13.22 -5.12 5.23
CA VAL A 119 -13.97 -4.25 6.17
C VAL A 119 -15.10 -3.47 5.50
N ALA A 120 -15.22 -3.54 4.18
CA ALA A 120 -16.25 -2.84 3.44
C ALA A 120 -17.64 -3.43 3.76
N PRO A 121 -18.72 -2.63 3.62
CA PRO A 121 -20.05 -3.08 4.00
C PRO A 121 -20.53 -4.26 3.15
N SER A 122 -21.50 -5.02 3.65
CA SER A 122 -21.99 -6.30 3.09
C SER A 122 -22.47 -6.31 1.62
N TRP A 123 -22.55 -5.16 0.95
CA TRP A 123 -22.82 -5.10 -0.48
C TRP A 123 -21.57 -5.27 -1.35
N THR A 124 -20.37 -5.25 -0.76
CA THR A 124 -19.14 -5.68 -1.43
C THR A 124 -18.94 -7.18 -1.25
N ASP A 125 -18.42 -7.82 -2.30
CA ASP A 125 -18.13 -9.25 -2.30
C ASP A 125 -16.88 -9.53 -1.45
N GLU A 126 -17.05 -10.08 -0.25
CA GLU A 126 -15.94 -10.49 0.63
C GLU A 126 -14.96 -11.45 -0.06
N THR A 127 -15.45 -12.25 -1.02
CA THR A 127 -14.59 -13.18 -1.77
C THR A 127 -13.57 -12.43 -2.63
N GLU A 128 -13.87 -11.21 -3.06
CA GLU A 128 -12.93 -10.35 -3.77
C GLU A 128 -11.80 -9.89 -2.84
N GLY A 129 -12.11 -9.55 -1.59
CA GLY A 129 -11.10 -9.23 -0.57
C GLY A 129 -10.11 -10.38 -0.35
N TRP A 130 -10.61 -11.62 -0.28
CA TRP A 130 -9.77 -12.82 -0.17
C TRP A 130 -8.96 -13.09 -1.43
N ARG A 131 -9.56 -12.91 -2.61
CA ARG A 131 -8.84 -13.07 -3.88
C ARG A 131 -7.64 -12.14 -3.98
N HIS A 132 -7.77 -10.89 -3.51
CA HIS A 132 -6.65 -9.96 -3.46
C HIS A 132 -5.58 -10.38 -2.45
N TYR A 133 -5.97 -10.87 -1.27
CA TYR A 133 -5.01 -11.41 -0.30
C TYR A 133 -4.22 -12.59 -0.89
N ASP A 134 -4.91 -13.55 -1.50
CA ASP A 134 -4.30 -14.73 -2.10
C ASP A 134 -3.34 -14.36 -3.22
N GLU A 135 -3.70 -13.37 -4.04
CA GLU A 135 -2.84 -12.85 -5.10
C GLU A 135 -1.59 -12.16 -4.54
N ALA A 136 -1.74 -11.34 -3.48
CA ALA A 136 -0.60 -10.74 -2.78
C ALA A 136 0.36 -11.82 -2.25
N MET A 137 -0.19 -12.87 -1.65
CA MET A 137 0.59 -13.98 -1.12
C MET A 137 1.23 -14.83 -2.21
N ARG A 138 0.56 -15.03 -3.34
CA ARG A 138 1.10 -15.71 -4.52
C ARG A 138 2.30 -14.96 -5.06
N LEU A 139 2.17 -13.64 -5.26
CA LEU A 139 3.26 -12.78 -5.72
C LEU A 139 4.42 -12.75 -4.72
N ALA A 140 4.13 -12.65 -3.41
CA ALA A 140 5.17 -12.64 -2.38
C ALA A 140 5.98 -13.95 -2.34
N LYS A 141 5.31 -15.10 -2.51
CA LYS A 141 5.97 -16.41 -2.59
C LYS A 141 6.73 -16.62 -3.90
N GLY A 142 6.25 -16.03 -5.00
CA GLY A 142 6.88 -16.10 -6.32
C GLY A 142 8.01 -15.10 -6.55
N ALA A 143 8.16 -14.10 -5.68
CA ALA A 143 9.22 -13.09 -5.77
C ALA A 143 10.61 -13.72 -5.64
N SER A 144 11.63 -13.08 -6.22
CA SER A 144 13.02 -13.58 -6.13
C SER A 144 13.49 -13.66 -4.67
N PRO A 145 14.48 -14.53 -4.35
CA PRO A 145 15.03 -14.62 -2.99
C PRO A 145 15.51 -13.27 -2.44
N PHE A 146 16.00 -12.39 -3.32
CA PHE A 146 16.39 -11.04 -2.97
C PHE A 146 15.20 -10.19 -2.52
N GLN A 147 14.11 -10.17 -3.28
CA GLN A 147 12.88 -9.44 -2.92
C GLN A 147 12.24 -9.99 -1.64
N GLN A 148 12.19 -11.32 -1.50
CA GLN A 148 11.72 -11.96 -0.27
C GLN A 148 12.57 -11.53 0.92
N HIS A 149 13.89 -11.50 0.78
CA HIS A 149 14.79 -11.00 1.81
C HIS A 149 14.52 -9.52 2.11
N LEU A 150 14.34 -8.66 1.10
CA LEU A 150 14.03 -7.25 1.30
C LEU A 150 12.73 -7.04 2.10
N MET A 151 11.65 -7.76 1.76
CA MET A 151 10.39 -7.68 2.49
C MET A 151 10.50 -8.12 3.96
N ILE A 152 11.47 -8.99 4.28
CA ILE A 152 11.68 -9.49 5.64
C ILE A 152 12.70 -8.63 6.42
N ALA A 153 13.79 -8.22 5.77
CA ALA A 153 14.97 -7.62 6.39
C ALA A 153 15.00 -6.08 6.31
N ALA A 154 14.19 -5.46 5.45
CA ALA A 154 14.03 -4.00 5.37
C ALA A 154 12.60 -3.52 5.72
N PRO A 155 12.13 -3.73 6.97
CA PRO A 155 10.79 -3.27 7.40
C PRO A 155 10.46 -1.79 7.16
N PRO A 156 11.41 -0.83 7.24
CA PRO A 156 11.10 0.57 6.96
C PRO A 156 10.62 0.79 5.51
N ALA A 157 11.26 0.13 4.55
CA ALA A 157 10.95 0.28 3.12
C ALA A 157 9.72 -0.54 2.72
N TRP A 158 9.58 -1.75 3.27
CA TRP A 158 8.53 -2.69 2.90
C TRP A 158 7.95 -3.37 4.15
N PRO A 159 6.87 -2.82 4.73
CA PRO A 159 6.32 -3.28 6.02
C PRO A 159 5.47 -4.57 5.90
N PHE A 160 6.03 -5.62 5.27
CA PHE A 160 5.29 -6.81 4.84
C PHE A 160 4.55 -7.51 5.98
N LYS A 161 5.24 -7.75 7.10
CA LYS A 161 4.63 -8.38 8.29
C LYS A 161 3.48 -7.56 8.87
N LYS A 162 3.59 -6.24 8.85
CA LYS A 162 2.54 -5.34 9.38
C LYS A 162 1.33 -5.29 8.45
N ALA A 163 1.56 -5.21 7.13
CA ALA A 163 0.48 -5.27 6.14
C ALA A 163 -0.32 -6.58 6.25
N MET A 164 0.38 -7.72 6.33
CA MET A 164 -0.27 -9.03 6.53
C MET A 164 -1.08 -9.08 7.85
N ALA A 165 -0.53 -8.55 8.94
CA ALA A 165 -1.24 -8.48 10.22
C ALA A 165 -2.49 -7.57 10.16
N GLN A 166 -2.47 -6.50 9.36
CA GLN A 166 -3.64 -5.64 9.17
C GLN A 166 -4.73 -6.34 8.37
N VAL A 167 -4.40 -7.11 7.33
CA VAL A 167 -5.40 -7.93 6.61
C VAL A 167 -6.04 -8.95 7.54
N GLN A 168 -5.26 -9.62 8.39
CA GLN A 168 -5.79 -10.54 9.41
C GLN A 168 -6.70 -9.83 10.42
N ARG A 169 -6.34 -8.60 10.80
CA ARG A 169 -7.18 -7.78 11.67
C ARG A 169 -8.48 -7.37 10.98
N ALA A 170 -8.42 -6.97 9.71
CA ALA A 170 -9.58 -6.63 8.90
C ALA A 170 -10.55 -7.82 8.81
N GLN A 171 -10.04 -9.04 8.58
CA GLN A 171 -10.83 -10.27 8.64
C GLN A 171 -11.53 -10.44 10.00
N ALA A 172 -10.79 -10.29 11.11
CA ALA A 172 -11.37 -10.48 12.44
C ALA A 172 -12.51 -9.47 12.71
N LEU A 173 -12.32 -8.21 12.29
CA LEU A 173 -13.34 -7.16 12.38
C LEU A 173 -14.56 -7.44 11.50
N ALA A 174 -14.35 -7.99 10.30
CA ALA A 174 -15.42 -8.39 9.40
C ALA A 174 -16.29 -9.49 10.03
N SER A 175 -15.65 -10.52 10.60
CA SER A 175 -16.33 -11.61 11.29
C SER A 175 -17.11 -11.13 12.50
N GLU A 176 -16.51 -10.25 13.33
CA GLU A 176 -17.20 -9.64 14.47
C GLU A 176 -18.41 -8.80 14.03
N SER A 177 -18.26 -8.02 12.96
CA SER A 177 -19.33 -7.18 12.42
C SER A 177 -20.50 -8.04 11.91
N TYR A 178 -20.20 -9.15 11.24
CA TYR A 178 -21.20 -10.11 10.79
C TYR A 178 -21.96 -10.75 11.96
N GLU A 179 -21.25 -11.18 13.02
CA GLU A 179 -21.88 -11.73 14.22
C GLU A 179 -22.81 -10.72 14.90
N ARG A 180 -22.40 -9.45 15.01
CA ARG A 180 -23.24 -8.37 15.54
C ARG A 180 -24.50 -8.17 14.69
N VAL A 181 -24.38 -8.17 13.36
CA VAL A 181 -25.54 -8.07 12.46
C VAL A 181 -26.49 -9.25 12.66
N GLN A 182 -25.99 -10.49 12.77
CA GLN A 182 -26.81 -11.68 13.03
C GLN A 182 -27.50 -11.62 14.41
N GLN A 183 -26.89 -10.96 15.39
CA GLN A 183 -27.48 -10.74 16.72
C GLN A 183 -28.44 -9.52 16.77
N GLY A 184 -28.72 -8.87 15.64
CA GLY A 184 -29.56 -7.67 15.58
C GLY A 184 -28.88 -6.42 16.15
N GLN A 185 -27.57 -6.45 16.36
CA GLN A 185 -26.72 -5.35 16.82
C GLN A 185 -25.94 -4.70 15.65
N GLY A 186 -26.46 -4.79 14.44
CA GLY A 186 -25.83 -4.22 13.25
C GLY A 186 -25.77 -2.68 13.28
N PRO A 187 -24.95 -2.06 12.41
CA PRO A 187 -24.97 -0.61 12.23
C PRO A 187 -26.39 -0.18 11.86
N ARG A 188 -26.98 0.68 12.70
CA ARG A 188 -28.31 1.24 12.48
C ARG A 188 -28.15 2.61 11.81
N VAL A 189 -28.76 2.76 10.65
CA VAL A 189 -28.93 4.08 10.02
C VAL A 189 -30.33 4.56 10.35
N ASP A 190 -30.42 5.58 11.18
CA ASP A 190 -31.67 6.28 11.47
C ASP A 190 -31.86 7.41 10.45
N PHE A 191 -32.93 7.31 9.65
CA PHE A 191 -33.33 8.39 8.74
C PHE A 191 -34.25 9.34 9.50
N VAL A 192 -33.80 10.58 9.67
CA VAL A 192 -34.61 11.65 10.25
C VAL A 192 -35.12 12.53 9.13
N VAL A 193 -36.44 12.52 8.93
CA VAL A 193 -37.12 13.42 7.99
C VAL A 193 -37.74 14.57 8.80
N ALA A 194 -37.08 15.73 8.77
CA ALA A 194 -37.60 16.94 9.38
C ALA A 194 -38.69 17.55 8.49
N HIS A 195 -39.95 17.43 8.91
CA HIS A 195 -41.02 18.22 8.31
C HIS A 195 -41.02 19.62 8.93
N CYS A 196 -41.31 20.66 8.13
CA CYS A 196 -41.48 22.03 8.61
C CYS A 196 -40.25 22.78 9.16
N ARG A 197 -39.01 22.41 8.76
CA ARG A 197 -37.75 23.10 9.19
C ARG A 197 -37.54 23.10 10.71
N GLU A 198 -37.97 22.06 11.41
CA GLU A 198 -37.71 21.91 12.83
C GLU A 198 -36.19 21.84 13.10
N PRO A 199 -35.71 22.49 14.18
CA PRO A 199 -34.29 22.46 14.55
C PRO A 199 -33.86 21.03 14.91
N LEU A 200 -32.72 20.62 14.35
CA LEU A 200 -32.14 19.27 14.51
C LEU A 200 -31.02 19.24 15.57
N ASP A 201 -30.99 20.24 16.43
CA ASP A 201 -29.93 20.46 17.43
C ASP A 201 -29.82 19.26 18.41
N TRP A 202 -30.92 18.51 18.57
CA TRP A 202 -30.99 17.29 19.36
C TRP A 202 -30.22 16.10 18.76
N LEU A 203 -29.86 16.13 17.47
CA LEU A 203 -29.00 15.10 16.86
C LEU A 203 -27.53 15.22 17.26
N SER A 204 -27.13 16.35 17.86
CA SER A 204 -25.76 16.62 18.29
C SER A 204 -25.47 16.41 19.78
N ALA A 205 -26.46 15.92 20.55
CA ALA A 205 -26.33 15.58 21.97
C ALA A 205 -25.99 14.10 22.18
#